data_AF-S9P756-F1
#
_entry.id   AF-S9P756-F1
#
_cell.length_a   1.000
_cell.length_b   1.000
_cell.length_c   1.000
_cell.angle_alpha   90.00
_cell.angle_beta   90.00
_cell.angle_gamma   90.00
#
_symmetry.space_group_name_H-M   'P 1'
#
loop_
_entity.id
_entity.type
_entity.pdbx_description
1 polymer ?
#
loop_
_entity_poly.entity_id
_entity_poly.type
_entity_poly.pdbx_seq_one_letter_code
_entity_poly.pdbx_strand_id
1 'polypeptide(L)'
;MEGTNKAFIGAARLYRLAVESVPPGTVLHGTAEEGISMRTVAEAIAQGTGVPTKSVPTAKAGAHFGWMSMVVGLDNRASSQATRELLGWKPEQPGLLEDMRAQYF
;
A
#
# COMPACT_ATOMS: atom_id res chain seq x y z
N MET A 1 -20.48 16.11 1.08
CA MET A 1 -19.95 15.16 2.09
C MET A 1 -20.18 13.73 1.60
N GLU A 2 -19.47 13.32 0.54
CA GLU A 2 -19.59 11.94 0.02
C GLU A 2 -18.24 11.51 -0.52
N GLY A 3 -17.27 11.42 0.39
CA GLY A 3 -15.96 10.85 0.16
C GLY A 3 -15.78 9.69 1.12
N THR A 4 -16.68 8.70 1.06
CA THR A 4 -16.50 7.47 1.83
C THR A 4 -15.22 6.83 1.32
N ASN A 5 -14.17 6.91 2.14
CA ASN A 5 -12.83 6.46 1.79
C ASN A 5 -12.87 4.95 1.52
N LYS A 6 -12.99 4.62 0.23
CA LYS A 6 -13.21 3.28 -0.31
C LYS A 6 -12.02 2.35 -0.02
N ALA A 7 -10.82 2.91 0.14
CA ALA A 7 -9.60 2.17 0.41
C ALA A 7 -9.67 1.30 1.69
N PHE A 8 -10.36 1.77 2.74
CA PHE A 8 -10.41 1.06 4.03
C PHE A 8 -11.35 -0.16 4.06
N ILE A 9 -12.28 -0.27 3.11
CA ILE A 9 -13.30 -1.33 3.11
C ILE A 9 -12.68 -2.71 2.82
N GLY A 10 -11.67 -2.77 1.94
CA GLY A 10 -10.99 -4.02 1.59
C GLY A 10 -10.28 -4.67 2.78
N ALA A 11 -9.58 -3.87 3.57
CA ALA A 11 -8.89 -4.33 4.78
C ALA A 11 -9.88 -4.77 5.86
N ALA A 12 -10.95 -4.00 6.10
CA ALA A 12 -11.98 -4.36 7.07
C ALA A 12 -12.62 -5.72 6.76
N ARG A 13 -12.94 -5.98 5.48
CA ARG A 13 -13.44 -7.29 5.03
C ARG A 13 -12.45 -8.42 5.30
N LEU A 14 -11.16 -8.20 5.05
CA LEU A 14 -10.13 -9.20 5.32
C LEU A 14 -10.00 -9.53 6.81
N TYR A 15 -10.01 -8.52 7.68
CA TYR A 15 -9.98 -8.74 9.14
C TYR A 15 -11.17 -9.55 9.61
N ARG A 16 -12.38 -9.23 9.11
CA ARG A 16 -13.59 -10.00 9.42
C ARG A 16 -13.43 -11.48 9.01
N LEU A 17 -12.98 -11.74 7.78
CA LEU A 17 -12.76 -13.10 7.29
C LEU A 17 -11.69 -13.84 8.10
N ALA A 18 -10.63 -13.16 8.52
CA ALA A 18 -9.60 -13.75 9.37
C ALA A 18 -10.21 -14.21 10.71
N VAL A 19 -10.99 -13.36 11.38
CA VAL A 19 -11.61 -13.72 12.67
C VAL A 19 -12.62 -14.86 12.52
N GLU A 20 -13.38 -14.88 11.43
CA GLU A 20 -14.48 -15.85 11.25
C GLU A 20 -14.03 -17.21 10.72
N SER A 21 -12.90 -17.29 10.00
CA SER A 21 -12.67 -18.42 9.09
C SER A 21 -11.28 -19.05 9.12
N VAL A 22 -10.30 -18.52 9.87
CA VAL A 22 -8.95 -19.11 9.93
C VAL A 22 -8.59 -19.65 11.33
N PRO A 23 -7.77 -20.71 11.42
CA PRO A 23 -7.24 -21.18 12.69
C PRO A 23 -6.38 -20.10 13.40
N PRO A 24 -6.37 -20.07 14.74
CA PRO A 24 -5.45 -19.24 15.51
C PRO A 24 -3.99 -19.44 15.08
N GLY A 25 -3.24 -18.34 14.98
CA GLY A 25 -1.85 -18.36 14.54
C GLY A 25 -1.64 -18.31 13.02
N THR A 26 -2.71 -18.26 12.23
CA THR A 26 -2.61 -18.06 10.77
C THR A 26 -2.12 -16.64 10.46
N VAL A 27 -1.09 -16.53 9.62
CA VAL A 27 -0.57 -15.24 9.13
C VAL A 27 -1.11 -14.99 7.71
N LEU A 28 -1.64 -13.79 7.48
CA LEU A 28 -2.24 -13.38 6.21
C LEU A 28 -1.57 -12.12 5.68
N HIS A 29 -1.32 -12.05 4.38
CA HIS A 29 -0.90 -10.83 3.71
C HIS A 29 -2.11 -10.10 3.11
N GLY A 30 -2.37 -8.89 3.60
CA GLY A 30 -3.50 -8.06 3.18
C GLY A 30 -3.16 -7.00 2.13
N THR A 31 -2.41 -7.37 1.10
CA THR A 31 -2.04 -6.44 0.02
C THR A 31 -2.93 -6.57 -1.21
N ALA A 32 -3.42 -5.46 -1.77
CA ALA A 32 -4.24 -5.46 -2.97
C ALA A 32 -3.40 -5.55 -4.25
N GLU A 33 -2.24 -4.90 -4.23
CA GLU A 33 -1.30 -4.81 -5.35
C GLU A 33 0.09 -5.28 -4.89
N GLU A 34 0.94 -5.64 -5.83
CA GLU A 34 2.31 -6.07 -5.55
C GLU A 34 3.31 -5.13 -6.21
N GLY A 35 4.38 -4.79 -5.50
CA GLY A 35 5.58 -4.22 -6.12
C GLY A 35 5.46 -2.78 -6.64
N ILE A 36 4.57 -1.96 -6.08
CA ILE A 36 4.56 -0.52 -6.40
C ILE A 36 5.81 0.12 -5.79
N SER A 37 6.69 0.63 -6.66
CA SER A 37 7.94 1.24 -6.20
C SER A 37 7.70 2.61 -5.56
N MET A 38 8.53 2.95 -4.55
CA MET A 38 8.53 4.29 -3.93
C MET A 38 8.77 5.41 -4.96
N ARG A 39 9.54 5.13 -6.01
CA ARG A 39 9.74 6.05 -7.15
C ARG A 39 8.41 6.37 -7.82
N THR A 40 7.62 5.36 -8.15
CA THR A 40 6.34 5.53 -8.87
C THR A 40 5.34 6.33 -8.03
N VAL A 41 5.32 6.10 -6.71
CA VAL A 41 4.50 6.90 -5.78
C VAL A 41 4.96 8.36 -5.77
N ALA A 42 6.26 8.61 -5.66
CA ALA A 42 6.81 9.97 -5.67
C ALA A 42 6.52 10.71 -7.00
N GLU A 43 6.62 10.01 -8.13
CA GLU A 43 6.30 10.56 -9.45
C GLU A 43 4.80 10.89 -9.59
N ALA A 44 3.91 10.05 -9.06
CA ALA A 44 2.47 10.33 -9.04
C ALA A 44 2.14 11.57 -8.19
N ILE A 45 2.78 11.72 -7.01
CA ILE A 45 2.64 12.92 -6.17
C ILE A 45 3.14 14.17 -6.91
N ALA A 46 4.31 14.09 -7.53
CA ALA A 46 4.88 15.20 -8.28
C ALA A 46 3.99 15.65 -9.45
N GLN A 47 3.41 14.68 -10.17
CA GLN A 47 2.48 14.97 -11.25
C GLN A 47 1.23 15.70 -10.76
N GLY A 48 0.66 15.27 -9.62
CA GLY A 48 -0.54 15.90 -9.06
C GLY A 48 -0.27 17.27 -8.43
N THR A 49 0.90 17.48 -7.83
CA THR A 49 1.22 18.71 -7.08
C THR A 49 2.02 19.74 -7.88
N GLY A 50 2.64 19.34 -9.00
CA GLY A 50 3.60 20.16 -9.74
C GLY A 50 4.97 20.32 -9.06
N VAL A 51 5.22 19.64 -7.93
CA VAL A 51 6.49 19.69 -7.22
C VAL A 51 7.46 18.65 -7.81
N PRO A 52 8.70 19.03 -8.21
CA PRO A 52 9.62 18.09 -8.84
C PRO A 52 10.12 17.01 -7.85
N THR A 53 10.36 15.80 -8.36
CA THR A 53 11.00 14.72 -7.58
C THR A 53 12.51 14.87 -7.52
N LYS A 54 13.12 14.35 -6.46
CA LYS A 54 14.58 14.26 -6.31
C LYS A 54 14.98 12.88 -5.79
N SER A 55 15.94 12.25 -6.46
CA SER A 55 16.53 11.01 -5.97
C SER A 55 17.40 11.26 -4.74
N VAL A 56 17.25 10.42 -3.71
CA VAL A 56 18.06 10.45 -2.50
C VAL A 56 18.97 9.22 -2.49
N PRO A 57 20.30 9.37 -2.53
CA PRO A 57 21.21 8.24 -2.42
C PRO A 57 21.04 7.52 -1.08
N THR A 58 21.14 6.19 -1.07
CA THR A 58 20.97 5.36 0.14
C THR A 58 21.85 5.82 1.31
N ALA A 59 23.11 6.18 1.04
CA ALA A 59 24.05 6.71 2.04
C ALA A 59 23.57 8.01 2.72
N LYS A 60 22.64 8.76 2.09
CA LYS A 60 22.05 10.00 2.62
C LYS A 60 20.64 9.79 3.17
N ALA A 61 20.07 8.59 3.05
CA ALA A 61 18.69 8.32 3.45
C ALA A 61 18.47 8.57 4.95
N GLY A 62 19.42 8.20 5.81
CA GLY A 62 19.34 8.45 7.26
C GLY A 62 19.26 9.94 7.60
N ALA A 63 20.09 10.78 6.96
CA ALA A 63 20.06 12.22 7.18
C ALA A 63 18.79 12.88 6.61
N HIS A 64 18.23 12.34 5.52
CA HIS A 64 17.06 12.91 4.85
C HIS A 64 15.73 12.48 5.49
N PHE A 65 15.57 11.20 5.81
CA PHE A 65 14.34 10.61 6.31
C PHE A 65 14.34 10.35 7.82
N GLY A 66 15.48 10.52 8.51
CA GLY A 66 15.62 10.25 9.93
C GLY A 66 15.24 8.82 10.28
N TRP A 67 14.42 8.63 11.31
CA TRP A 67 13.95 7.31 11.76
C TRP A 67 13.20 6.51 10.68
N MET A 68 12.59 7.18 9.70
CA MET A 68 11.87 6.53 8.59
C MET A 68 12.82 5.92 7.55
N SER A 69 14.11 6.25 7.57
CA SER A 69 15.08 5.72 6.61
C SER A 69 15.08 4.19 6.57
N MET A 70 14.80 3.57 7.72
CA MET A 70 14.71 2.12 7.86
C MET A 70 13.51 1.50 7.14
N VAL A 71 12.45 2.26 6.84
CA VAL A 71 11.25 1.75 6.18
C VAL A 71 11.26 2.11 4.69
N VAL A 72 11.58 3.35 4.36
CA VAL A 72 11.57 3.85 2.96
C VAL A 72 12.62 3.18 2.07
N GLY A 73 13.69 2.64 2.66
CA GLY A 73 14.74 1.92 1.95
C GLY A 73 14.49 0.41 1.81
N LEU A 74 13.43 -0.13 2.43
CA LEU A 74 13.15 -1.56 2.36
C LEU A 74 12.44 -1.92 1.06
N ASP A 75 12.91 -2.98 0.42
CA ASP A 75 12.16 -3.71 -0.59
C ASP A 75 11.37 -4.81 0.09
N ASN A 76 10.11 -4.51 0.44
CA ASN A 76 9.22 -5.43 1.14
C ASN A 76 8.06 -5.85 0.22
N ARG A 77 8.38 -6.59 -0.85
CA ARG A 77 7.36 -7.13 -1.74
C ARG A 77 6.59 -8.25 -1.04
N ALA A 78 5.32 -7.98 -0.73
CA ALA A 78 4.37 -8.99 -0.26
C ALA A 78 3.44 -9.43 -1.41
N SER A 79 2.99 -10.68 -1.34
CA SER A 79 1.90 -11.21 -2.17
C SER A 79 0.73 -11.61 -1.29
N SER A 80 -0.50 -11.37 -1.76
CA SER A 80 -1.72 -11.86 -1.11
C SER A 80 -2.30 -13.12 -1.74
N GLN A 81 -1.59 -13.78 -2.66
CA GLN A 81 -2.10 -14.96 -3.36
C GLN A 81 -2.65 -16.03 -2.39
N ALA A 82 -1.86 -16.44 -1.39
CA ALA A 82 -2.27 -17.42 -0.39
C ALA A 82 -3.50 -16.97 0.42
N THR A 83 -3.56 -15.69 0.80
CA THR A 83 -4.72 -15.10 1.48
C THR A 83 -5.98 -15.20 0.62
N ARG A 84 -5.87 -14.90 -0.68
CA ARG A 84 -7.00 -14.93 -1.63
C ARG A 84 -7.48 -16.36 -1.88
N GLU A 85 -6.55 -17.30 -2.01
CA GLU A 85 -6.87 -18.74 -2.18
C GLU A 85 -7.55 -19.31 -0.94
N LEU A 86 -7.03 -18.98 0.26
CA LEU A 86 -7.57 -19.48 1.52
C LEU A 86 -8.95 -18.92 1.86
N LEU A 87 -9.16 -17.61 1.65
CA LEU A 87 -10.35 -16.91 2.14
C LEU A 87 -11.35 -16.53 1.04
N GLY A 88 -11.00 -16.72 -0.23
CA GLY A 88 -11.77 -16.16 -1.35
C GLY A 88 -11.81 -14.63 -1.35
N TRP A 89 -10.96 -13.98 -0.54
CA TRP A 89 -10.93 -12.52 -0.42
C TRP A 89 -10.49 -11.89 -1.74
N LYS A 90 -11.22 -10.86 -2.18
CA LYS A 90 -10.93 -10.11 -3.41
C LYS A 90 -10.89 -8.61 -3.09
N PRO A 91 -9.77 -7.94 -3.31
CA PRO A 91 -9.72 -6.47 -3.29
C PRO A 91 -10.51 -5.94 -4.49
N GLU A 92 -11.56 -5.18 -4.23
CA GLU A 92 -12.46 -4.60 -5.26
C GLU A 92 -12.27 -3.08 -5.42
N GLN A 93 -11.38 -2.49 -4.62
CA GLN A 93 -11.15 -1.04 -4.62
C GLN A 93 -10.11 -0.66 -5.69
N PRO A 94 -10.13 0.60 -6.18
CA PRO A 94 -9.09 1.11 -7.06
C PRO A 94 -7.69 0.86 -6.49
N GLY A 95 -6.73 0.64 -7.38
CA GLY A 95 -5.33 0.53 -6.99
C GLY A 95 -4.79 1.87 -6.46
N LEU A 96 -3.68 1.84 -5.73
CA LEU A 96 -3.07 3.00 -5.08
C LEU A 96 -2.88 4.16 -6.07
N LEU A 97 -2.27 3.90 -7.22
CA LEU A 97 -1.97 4.96 -8.20
C LEU A 97 -3.24 5.50 -8.89
N GLU A 98 -4.24 4.64 -9.08
CA GLU A 98 -5.54 5.06 -9.63
C GLU A 98 -6.26 5.97 -8.62
N ASP A 99 -6.30 5.56 -7.36
CA ASP A 99 -6.90 6.33 -6.26
C ASP A 99 -6.19 7.68 -6.07
N MET A 100 -4.86 7.68 -6.04
CA MET A 100 -4.02 8.88 -5.95
C MET A 100 -4.35 9.92 -7.03
N ARG A 101 -4.49 9.48 -8.29
CA ARG A 101 -4.78 10.36 -9.43
C ARG A 101 -6.22 10.87 -9.44
N ALA A 102 -7.15 10.11 -8.87
CA ALA A 102 -8.56 10.44 -8.90
C ALA A 102 -9.01 11.33 -7.73
N GLN A 103 -8.35 11.25 -6.56
CA GLN A 103 -8.93 11.76 -5.31
C GLN A 103 -8.03 12.65 -4.44
N TYR A 104 -6.72 12.71 -4.65
CA TYR A 104 -5.80 13.33 -3.66
C TYR A 104 -5.09 14.60 -4.14
N PHE A 105 -5.07 14.87 -5.44
CA PHE A 105 -4.46 16.06 -6.03
C PHE A 105 -5.47 16.74 -6.95
#